data_AF-F0IAH9-F1
#
_entry.id   AF-F0IAH9-F1
#
_cell.length_a   1.000
_cell.length_b   1.000
_cell.length_c   1.000
_cell.angle_alpha   90.00
_cell.angle_beta   90.00
_cell.angle_gamma   90.00
#
_symmetry.space_group_name_H-M   'P 1'
#
loop_
_entity.id
_entity.type
_entity.pdbx_description
1 polymer ?
#
loop_
_entity_poly.entity_id
_entity_poly.type
_entity_poly.pdbx_seq_one_letter_code
_entity_poly.pdbx_strand_id
1 'polypeptide(L)'
;MDRLRKKRLFTIIWIIAFVVAAGQGKYLVSLFLFILIPLMIFWWRKELVSKIKEKINIFKDVKQKKYFLITESNHTSDIVRRREIGDIVLEIVGLSFVAILLGYSLIMKVFPKTELYFKNIVLVVLGIMLVIFLVSVLNNLRYYWTSLYYYIIPFIFIVICRQDVVKKSNILMFFLWIAVAYLIFAMSLPIYILRKITNNIILLSIFISVIIPIVFNHLLVKYIMEYINQSRSDIDIYKQMIHQYKIPKAIVDYIYKTPETFKMFNTIIDKWTTNETSSILGTMNFLCISSYSLGSFIINMKLKLGDSKAKEIYSELIAQEKTSKSDDSQTYSKIRDCIFYGGESYKNRIIDNLKYRELIDKVEFSKTKHTIRHNCFINLLKKLWNWINNRLRSWI
;
A
#
# COMPACT_ATOMS: atom_id res chain seq x y z
N MET A 1 -12.78 -6.57 -37.94
CA MET A 1 -12.80 -5.28 -37.20
C MET A 1 -14.20 -4.69 -37.02
N ASP A 2 -15.17 -4.92 -37.93
CA ASP A 2 -16.47 -4.24 -37.92
C ASP A 2 -17.45 -4.61 -36.80
N ARG A 3 -17.46 -5.87 -36.33
CA ARG A 3 -18.40 -6.32 -35.27
C ARG A 3 -18.13 -5.62 -33.93
N LEU A 4 -16.85 -5.36 -33.63
CA LEU A 4 -16.40 -4.74 -32.38
C LEU A 4 -16.63 -3.22 -32.39
N ARG A 5 -16.46 -2.55 -33.54
CA ARG A 5 -16.86 -1.14 -33.71
C ARG A 5 -18.37 -0.96 -33.59
N LYS A 6 -19.18 -1.82 -34.23
CA LYS A 6 -20.65 -1.77 -34.12
C LYS A 6 -21.13 -1.98 -32.67
N LYS A 7 -20.56 -2.94 -31.95
CA LYS A 7 -20.85 -3.13 -30.50
C LYS A 7 -20.50 -1.91 -29.66
N ARG A 8 -19.33 -1.29 -29.90
CA ARG A 8 -18.90 -0.07 -29.18
C ARG A 8 -19.81 1.12 -29.45
N LEU A 9 -20.20 1.33 -30.70
CA LEU A 9 -21.12 2.39 -31.11
C LEU A 9 -22.50 2.19 -30.47
N PHE A 10 -23.00 0.94 -30.47
CA PHE A 10 -24.24 0.58 -29.79
C PHE A 10 -24.13 0.88 -28.28
N THR A 11 -23.05 0.49 -27.61
CA THR A 11 -22.86 0.81 -26.18
C THR A 11 -22.79 2.31 -25.88
N ILE A 12 -22.22 3.13 -26.77
CA ILE A 12 -22.16 4.59 -26.58
C ILE A 12 -23.56 5.21 -26.72
N ILE A 13 -24.31 4.81 -27.75
CA ILE A 13 -25.71 5.22 -27.94
C ILE A 13 -26.56 4.83 -26.72
N TRP A 14 -26.30 3.65 -26.17
CA TRP A 14 -26.96 3.15 -24.96
C TRP A 14 -26.59 3.90 -23.68
N ILE A 15 -25.31 4.29 -23.50
CA ILE A 15 -24.87 5.13 -22.36
C ILE A 15 -25.47 6.53 -22.45
N ILE A 16 -25.60 7.09 -23.66
CA ILE A 16 -26.28 8.38 -23.85
C ILE A 16 -27.76 8.27 -23.49
N ALA A 17 -28.44 7.20 -23.93
CA ALA A 17 -29.82 6.92 -23.52
C ALA A 17 -29.96 6.73 -21.99
N PHE A 18 -28.97 6.09 -21.34
CA PHE A 18 -28.88 5.94 -19.88
C PHE A 18 -28.82 7.30 -19.15
N VAL A 19 -27.94 8.20 -19.58
CA VAL A 19 -27.77 9.53 -18.96
C VAL A 19 -29.03 10.38 -19.13
N VAL A 20 -29.64 10.34 -20.32
CA VAL A 20 -30.87 11.08 -20.62
C VAL A 20 -32.05 10.55 -19.81
N ALA A 21 -32.17 9.23 -19.67
CA ALA A 21 -33.27 8.63 -18.91
C ALA A 21 -33.11 8.85 -17.40
N ALA A 22 -31.90 8.73 -16.85
CA ALA A 22 -31.63 8.91 -15.42
C ALA A 22 -31.98 10.32 -14.89
N GLY A 23 -31.96 11.33 -15.76
CA GLY A 23 -32.34 12.72 -15.42
C GLY A 23 -33.85 12.98 -15.29
N GLN A 24 -34.73 12.10 -15.79
CA GLN A 24 -36.17 12.37 -15.88
C GLN A 24 -37.03 11.74 -14.77
N GLY A 25 -36.45 11.21 -13.70
CA GLY A 25 -37.13 10.98 -12.42
C GLY A 25 -38.32 9.98 -12.39
N LYS A 26 -38.58 9.22 -13.45
CA LYS A 26 -39.72 8.28 -13.49
C LYS A 26 -39.31 6.86 -13.06
N TYR A 27 -40.10 6.24 -12.18
CA TYR A 27 -39.96 4.85 -11.73
C TYR A 27 -39.81 3.84 -12.89
N LEU A 28 -40.48 4.08 -14.01
CA LEU A 28 -40.37 3.27 -15.23
C LEU A 28 -38.96 3.25 -15.81
N VAL A 29 -38.21 4.36 -15.73
CA VAL A 29 -36.81 4.41 -16.16
C VAL A 29 -35.96 3.52 -15.26
N SER A 30 -36.17 3.57 -13.95
CA SER A 30 -35.45 2.74 -12.97
C SER A 30 -35.64 1.23 -13.24
N LEU A 31 -36.87 0.81 -13.56
CA LEU A 31 -37.20 -0.56 -13.94
C LEU A 31 -36.59 -0.97 -15.29
N PHE A 32 -36.64 -0.09 -16.28
CA PHE A 32 -36.03 -0.32 -17.60
C PHE A 32 -34.51 -0.50 -17.46
N LEU A 33 -33.85 0.32 -16.64
CA LEU A 33 -32.43 0.23 -16.32
C LEU A 33 -32.07 -1.10 -15.62
N PHE A 34 -32.93 -1.58 -14.72
CA PHE A 34 -32.74 -2.84 -13.99
C PHE A 34 -32.71 -4.06 -14.93
N ILE A 35 -33.45 -4.03 -16.03
CA ILE A 35 -33.50 -5.10 -17.03
C ILE A 35 -32.33 -4.98 -18.03
N LEU A 36 -31.95 -3.76 -18.37
CA LEU A 36 -31.00 -3.48 -19.45
C LEU A 36 -29.55 -3.69 -19.08
N ILE A 37 -29.15 -3.34 -17.85
CA ILE A 37 -27.77 -3.56 -17.38
C ILE A 37 -27.40 -5.06 -17.43
N PRO A 38 -28.22 -5.99 -16.89
CA PRO A 38 -27.98 -7.43 -17.04
C PRO A 38 -27.93 -7.90 -18.50
N LEU A 39 -28.83 -7.42 -19.35
CA LEU A 39 -28.85 -7.73 -20.79
C LEU A 39 -27.56 -7.29 -21.49
N MET A 40 -27.04 -6.12 -21.14
CA MET A 40 -25.77 -5.61 -21.68
C MET A 40 -24.58 -6.46 -21.23
N ILE A 41 -24.53 -6.83 -19.94
CA ILE A 41 -23.50 -7.72 -19.39
C ILE A 41 -23.57 -9.08 -20.09
N PHE A 42 -24.78 -9.62 -20.26
CA PHE A 42 -25.02 -10.88 -20.97
C PHE A 42 -24.58 -10.81 -22.44
N TRP A 43 -24.80 -9.69 -23.10
CA TRP A 43 -24.40 -9.49 -24.50
C TRP A 43 -22.88 -9.40 -24.69
N TRP A 44 -22.18 -8.82 -23.71
CA TRP A 44 -20.71 -8.74 -23.67
C TRP A 44 -20.03 -9.95 -23.01
N ARG A 45 -20.81 -10.94 -22.52
CA ARG A 45 -20.29 -12.06 -21.71
C ARG A 45 -19.11 -12.78 -22.34
N LYS A 46 -19.13 -13.02 -23.65
CA LYS A 46 -18.05 -13.78 -24.34
C LYS A 46 -16.74 -12.99 -24.35
N GLU A 47 -16.78 -11.69 -24.60
CA GLU A 47 -15.60 -10.83 -24.59
C GLU A 47 -15.07 -10.63 -23.16
N LEU A 48 -15.97 -10.46 -22.18
CA LEU A 48 -15.59 -10.36 -20.76
C LEU A 48 -14.92 -11.64 -20.27
N VAL A 49 -15.52 -12.81 -20.53
CA VAL A 49 -14.96 -14.12 -20.14
C VAL A 49 -13.62 -14.36 -20.83
N SER A 50 -13.47 -14.03 -22.12
CA SER A 50 -12.19 -14.16 -22.83
C SER A 50 -11.10 -13.30 -22.19
N LYS A 51 -11.39 -12.03 -21.89
CA LYS A 51 -10.45 -11.13 -21.21
C LYS A 51 -10.07 -11.65 -19.84
N ILE A 52 -11.03 -12.12 -19.05
CA ILE A 52 -10.76 -12.70 -17.72
C ILE A 52 -9.88 -13.95 -17.85
N LYS A 53 -10.13 -14.81 -18.84
CA LYS A 53 -9.36 -16.04 -19.07
C LYS A 53 -7.90 -15.75 -19.45
N GLU A 54 -7.68 -14.81 -20.36
CA GLU A 54 -6.33 -14.32 -20.73
C GLU A 54 -5.59 -13.81 -19.49
N LYS A 55 -6.28 -13.00 -18.68
CA LYS A 55 -5.78 -12.41 -17.45
C LYS A 55 -5.44 -13.46 -16.36
N ILE A 56 -6.23 -14.54 -16.25
CA ILE A 56 -5.94 -15.69 -15.37
C ILE A 56 -4.70 -16.47 -15.86
N ASN A 57 -4.51 -16.61 -17.17
CA ASN A 57 -3.32 -17.27 -17.71
C ASN A 57 -2.05 -16.49 -17.35
N ILE A 58 -2.08 -15.15 -17.44
CA ILE A 58 -0.99 -14.30 -16.99
C ILE A 58 -0.67 -14.55 -15.51
N PHE A 59 -1.69 -14.68 -14.65
CA PHE A 59 -1.49 -15.01 -13.23
C PHE A 59 -0.78 -16.36 -13.03
N LYS A 60 -1.17 -17.41 -13.76
CA LYS A 60 -0.52 -18.72 -13.71
C LYS A 60 0.94 -18.63 -14.16
N ASP A 61 1.21 -17.93 -15.25
CA ASP A 61 2.54 -17.76 -15.81
C ASP A 61 3.47 -16.96 -14.88
N VAL A 62 2.94 -15.93 -14.20
CA VAL A 62 3.66 -15.17 -13.16
C VAL A 62 3.96 -16.04 -11.93
N LYS A 63 3.04 -16.92 -11.52
CA LYS A 63 3.28 -17.89 -10.43
C LYS A 63 4.37 -18.90 -10.80
N GLN A 64 4.43 -19.30 -12.07
CA GLN A 64 5.48 -20.13 -12.65
C GLN A 64 6.74 -19.31 -13.04
N LYS A 65 6.78 -18.01 -12.72
CA LYS A 65 7.91 -17.10 -12.94
C LYS A 65 8.38 -17.04 -14.41
N LYS A 66 7.49 -17.28 -15.38
CA LYS A 66 7.86 -17.29 -16.81
C LYS A 66 8.41 -15.95 -17.31
N TYR A 67 7.95 -14.85 -16.71
CA TYR A 67 8.36 -13.48 -17.03
C TYR A 67 9.57 -12.98 -16.23
N PHE A 68 10.11 -13.79 -15.31
CA PHE A 68 11.35 -13.46 -14.62
C PHE A 68 12.52 -13.84 -15.53
N LEU A 69 13.03 -12.85 -16.25
CA LEU A 69 14.18 -12.99 -17.15
C LEU A 69 15.47 -12.66 -16.40
N ILE A 70 16.46 -13.56 -16.52
CA ILE A 70 17.75 -13.47 -15.84
C ILE A 70 18.61 -12.37 -16.47
N THR A 71 18.52 -12.22 -17.79
CA THR A 71 19.27 -11.21 -18.56
C THR A 71 18.73 -9.80 -18.42
N GLU A 72 17.52 -9.61 -17.85
CA GLU A 72 16.95 -8.28 -17.62
C GLU A 72 17.43 -7.66 -16.32
N SER A 73 18.04 -6.48 -16.39
CA SER A 73 18.31 -5.65 -15.21
C SER A 73 16.99 -5.28 -14.52
N ASN A 74 16.89 -5.54 -13.21
CA ASN A 74 15.70 -5.26 -12.38
C ASN A 74 14.41 -6.03 -12.75
N HIS A 75 14.46 -7.04 -13.63
CA HIS A 75 13.33 -7.91 -13.96
C HIS A 75 12.03 -7.15 -14.33
N THR A 76 12.16 -6.17 -15.23
CA THR A 76 11.08 -5.24 -15.58
C THR A 76 9.86 -5.96 -16.16
N SER A 77 10.06 -7.04 -16.91
CA SER A 77 8.98 -7.83 -17.49
C SER A 77 8.07 -8.48 -16.45
N ASP A 78 8.65 -9.08 -15.40
CA ASP A 78 7.87 -9.67 -14.29
C ASP A 78 7.08 -8.59 -13.53
N ILE A 79 7.66 -7.40 -13.32
CA ILE A 79 6.97 -6.28 -12.67
C ILE A 79 5.77 -5.81 -13.49
N VAL A 80 5.93 -5.64 -14.81
CA VAL A 80 4.84 -5.21 -15.70
C VAL A 80 3.68 -6.20 -15.67
N ARG A 81 3.96 -7.50 -15.78
CA ARG A 81 2.92 -8.54 -15.74
C ARG A 81 2.24 -8.65 -14.36
N ARG A 82 2.98 -8.43 -13.27
CA ARG A 82 2.39 -8.34 -11.93
C ARG A 82 1.51 -7.11 -11.73
N ARG A 83 1.81 -5.99 -12.41
CA ARG A 83 0.94 -4.80 -12.41
C ARG A 83 -0.34 -5.05 -13.18
N GLU A 84 -0.26 -5.70 -14.34
CA GLU A 84 -1.46 -6.09 -15.09
C GLU A 84 -2.41 -6.90 -14.20
N ILE A 85 -1.89 -7.85 -13.40
CA ILE A 85 -2.67 -8.59 -12.38
C ILE A 85 -3.32 -7.66 -11.34
N GLY A 86 -2.59 -6.67 -10.84
CA GLY A 86 -3.14 -5.68 -9.90
C GLY A 86 -4.27 -4.86 -10.52
N ASP A 87 -4.10 -4.40 -11.76
CA ASP A 87 -5.10 -3.64 -12.51
C ASP A 87 -6.37 -4.47 -12.73
N ILE A 88 -6.23 -5.78 -12.97
CA ILE A 88 -7.37 -6.71 -13.11
C ILE A 88 -8.19 -6.78 -11.81
N VAL A 89 -7.51 -6.99 -10.69
CA VAL A 89 -8.19 -7.09 -9.38
C VAL A 89 -8.90 -5.78 -9.07
N LEU A 90 -8.24 -4.65 -9.33
CA LEU A 90 -8.83 -3.33 -9.14
C LEU A 90 -10.04 -3.08 -10.04
N GLU A 91 -9.97 -3.45 -11.33
CA GLU A 91 -11.11 -3.37 -12.26
C GLU A 91 -12.30 -4.19 -11.76
N ILE A 92 -12.09 -5.43 -11.31
CA ILE A 92 -13.15 -6.32 -10.85
C ILE A 92 -13.79 -5.79 -9.55
N VAL A 93 -12.96 -5.41 -8.56
CA VAL A 93 -13.43 -4.87 -7.28
C VAL A 93 -14.12 -3.50 -7.47
N GLY A 94 -13.61 -2.67 -8.38
CA GLY A 94 -14.22 -1.39 -8.72
C GLY A 94 -15.58 -1.56 -9.41
N LEU A 95 -15.68 -2.48 -10.39
CA LEU A 95 -16.94 -2.79 -11.06
C LEU A 95 -17.98 -3.36 -10.08
N SER A 96 -17.58 -4.25 -9.16
CA SER A 96 -18.50 -4.79 -8.16
C SER A 96 -18.98 -3.71 -7.18
N PHE A 97 -18.08 -2.81 -6.74
CA PHE A 97 -18.45 -1.68 -5.88
C PHE A 97 -19.47 -0.74 -6.56
N VAL A 98 -19.23 -0.37 -7.81
CA VAL A 98 -20.16 0.47 -8.59
C VAL A 98 -21.50 -0.24 -8.80
N ALA A 99 -21.49 -1.55 -9.10
CA ALA A 99 -22.72 -2.32 -9.28
C ALA A 99 -23.57 -2.36 -8.02
N ILE A 100 -22.95 -2.51 -6.84
CA ILE A 100 -23.66 -2.49 -5.54
C ILE A 100 -24.23 -1.10 -5.26
N LEU A 101 -23.48 -0.02 -5.52
CA LEU A 101 -23.96 1.36 -5.36
C LEU A 101 -25.18 1.63 -6.26
N LEU A 102 -25.12 1.21 -7.52
CA LEU A 102 -26.23 1.34 -8.46
C LEU A 102 -27.43 0.52 -7.99
N GLY A 103 -27.22 -0.74 -7.61
CA GLY A 103 -28.27 -1.61 -7.06
C GLY A 103 -28.96 -1.01 -5.85
N TYR A 104 -28.19 -0.49 -4.89
CA TYR A 104 -28.73 0.20 -3.72
C TYR A 104 -29.55 1.44 -4.11
N SER A 105 -29.03 2.27 -5.01
CA SER A 105 -29.74 3.48 -5.46
C SER A 105 -31.09 3.16 -6.12
N LEU A 106 -31.17 2.03 -6.85
CA LEU A 106 -32.39 1.56 -7.50
C LEU A 106 -33.38 1.01 -6.47
N ILE A 107 -32.93 0.19 -5.52
CA ILE A 107 -33.78 -0.36 -4.45
C ILE A 107 -34.41 0.77 -3.62
N MET A 108 -33.61 1.78 -3.25
CA MET A 108 -34.10 2.93 -2.48
C MET A 108 -35.11 3.78 -3.24
N LYS A 109 -34.98 3.86 -4.58
CA LYS A 109 -35.97 4.55 -5.42
C LYS A 109 -37.26 3.75 -5.56
N VAL A 110 -37.19 2.45 -5.82
CA VAL A 110 -38.37 1.58 -6.05
C VAL A 110 -39.14 1.31 -4.75
N PHE A 111 -38.44 1.17 -3.63
CA PHE A 111 -39.02 0.87 -2.32
C PHE A 111 -38.68 1.99 -1.31
N PRO A 112 -39.25 3.20 -1.44
CA PRO A 112 -38.88 4.34 -0.58
C PRO A 112 -39.20 4.10 0.90
N LYS A 113 -40.17 3.22 1.20
CA LYS A 113 -40.56 2.79 2.56
C LYS A 113 -39.79 1.55 3.05
N THR A 114 -38.59 1.24 2.52
CA THR A 114 -37.74 0.18 3.11
C THR A 114 -37.52 0.45 4.59
N GLU A 115 -37.65 -0.61 5.40
CA GLU A 115 -37.39 -0.56 6.84
C GLU A 115 -35.97 -0.06 7.16
N LEU A 116 -35.85 0.62 8.30
CA LEU A 116 -34.59 1.15 8.82
C LEU A 116 -33.49 0.07 8.91
N TYR A 117 -33.87 -1.17 9.27
CA TYR A 117 -32.97 -2.31 9.36
C TYR A 117 -32.31 -2.65 8.03
N PHE A 118 -33.06 -2.65 6.92
CA PHE A 118 -32.51 -2.93 5.59
C PHE A 118 -31.50 -1.84 5.17
N LYS A 119 -31.82 -0.56 5.45
CA LYS A 119 -30.91 0.55 5.16
C LYS A 119 -29.58 0.41 5.92
N ASN A 120 -29.64 0.02 7.19
CA ASN A 120 -28.44 -0.17 8.02
C ASN A 120 -27.58 -1.34 7.52
N ILE A 121 -28.19 -2.47 7.14
CA ILE A 121 -27.46 -3.62 6.59
C ILE A 121 -26.74 -3.22 5.29
N VAL A 122 -27.42 -2.53 4.38
CA VAL A 122 -26.78 -2.11 3.12
C VAL A 122 -25.67 -1.10 3.37
N LEU A 123 -25.82 -0.19 4.32
CA LEU A 123 -24.76 0.75 4.71
C LEU A 123 -23.51 0.03 5.22
N VAL A 124 -23.68 -1.01 6.05
CA VAL A 124 -22.55 -1.85 6.52
C VAL A 124 -21.87 -2.56 5.36
N VAL A 125 -22.64 -3.16 4.45
CA VAL A 125 -22.08 -3.83 3.24
C VAL A 125 -21.31 -2.85 2.37
N LEU A 126 -21.85 -1.64 2.14
CA LEU A 126 -21.17 -0.57 1.40
C LEU A 126 -19.87 -0.16 2.09
N GLY A 127 -19.88 -0.03 3.41
CA GLY A 127 -18.68 0.26 4.21
C GLY A 127 -17.60 -0.81 4.03
N ILE A 128 -17.97 -2.09 4.14
CA ILE A 128 -17.03 -3.22 3.93
C ILE A 128 -16.47 -3.20 2.50
N MET A 129 -17.33 -3.00 1.50
CA MET A 129 -16.90 -2.97 0.10
C MET A 129 -15.99 -1.77 -0.21
N LEU A 130 -16.23 -0.61 0.42
CA LEU A 130 -15.35 0.55 0.32
C LEU A 130 -13.97 0.24 0.89
N VAL A 131 -13.89 -0.44 2.03
CA VAL A 131 -12.61 -0.89 2.60
C VAL A 131 -11.90 -1.85 1.65
N ILE A 132 -12.61 -2.84 1.08
CA ILE A 132 -12.04 -3.78 0.10
C ILE A 132 -11.52 -3.05 -1.14
N PHE A 133 -12.27 -2.06 -1.64
CA PHE A 133 -11.86 -1.25 -2.78
C PHE A 133 -10.59 -0.44 -2.47
N LEU A 134 -10.51 0.23 -1.32
CA LEU A 134 -9.32 0.95 -0.88
C LEU A 134 -8.11 0.03 -0.73
N VAL A 135 -8.29 -1.16 -0.14
CA VAL A 135 -7.24 -2.17 -0.03
C VAL A 135 -6.78 -2.62 -1.43
N SER A 136 -7.70 -2.78 -2.38
CA SER A 136 -7.36 -3.12 -3.77
C SER A 136 -6.56 -2.02 -4.47
N VAL A 137 -6.91 -0.74 -4.26
CA VAL A 137 -6.15 0.41 -4.78
C VAL A 137 -4.73 0.40 -4.22
N LEU A 138 -4.61 0.27 -2.90
CA LEU A 138 -3.31 0.16 -2.23
C LEU A 138 -2.52 -1.05 -2.74
N ASN A 139 -3.16 -2.18 -2.97
CA ASN A 139 -2.48 -3.36 -3.48
C ASN A 139 -1.99 -3.18 -4.93
N ASN A 140 -2.72 -2.45 -5.77
CA ASN A 140 -2.29 -2.16 -7.14
C ASN A 140 -1.07 -1.22 -7.19
N LEU A 141 -1.04 -0.23 -6.30
CA LEU A 141 0.04 0.75 -6.19
C LEU A 141 1.35 0.16 -5.66
N ARG A 142 1.35 -1.05 -5.09
CA ARG A 142 2.51 -1.70 -4.44
C ARG A 142 3.75 -1.80 -5.34
N TYR A 143 3.58 -1.95 -6.65
CA TYR A 143 4.71 -2.07 -7.59
C TYR A 143 5.21 -0.74 -8.17
N TYR A 144 4.54 0.37 -7.85
CA TYR A 144 4.96 1.71 -8.27
C TYR A 144 5.83 2.38 -7.20
N TRP A 145 5.46 2.24 -5.93
CA TRP A 145 6.09 2.92 -4.79
C TRP A 145 6.46 1.93 -3.68
N THR A 146 7.10 0.81 -4.02
CA THR A 146 7.24 -0.35 -3.13
C THR A 146 7.91 -0.02 -1.80
N SER A 147 8.93 0.85 -1.79
CA SER A 147 9.62 1.26 -0.56
C SER A 147 8.75 2.14 0.35
N LEU A 148 7.83 2.93 -0.21
CA LEU A 148 6.97 3.83 0.55
C LEU A 148 5.99 3.07 1.45
N TYR A 149 5.53 1.88 1.03
CA TYR A 149 4.66 1.03 1.86
C TYR A 149 5.34 0.63 3.16
N TYR A 150 6.62 0.29 3.11
CA TYR A 150 7.40 -0.04 4.30
C TYR A 150 7.41 1.14 5.29
N TYR A 151 7.55 2.38 4.80
CA TYR A 151 7.60 3.56 5.67
C TYR A 151 6.24 4.02 6.18
N ILE A 152 5.15 3.82 5.44
CA ILE A 152 3.83 4.30 5.84
C ILE A 152 3.16 3.41 6.90
N ILE A 153 3.50 2.11 6.95
CA ILE A 153 2.85 1.15 7.86
C ILE A 153 2.79 1.67 9.32
N PRO A 154 3.89 2.09 9.97
CA PRO A 154 3.83 2.53 11.36
C PRO A 154 2.94 3.75 11.58
N PHE A 155 2.96 4.72 10.65
CA PHE A 155 2.13 5.92 10.74
C PHE A 155 0.64 5.62 10.65
N ILE A 156 0.23 4.70 9.77
CA ILE A 156 -1.17 4.26 9.68
C ILE A 156 -1.64 3.72 11.04
N PHE A 157 -0.84 2.88 11.69
CA PHE A 157 -1.22 2.29 12.97
C PHE A 157 -1.21 3.29 14.12
N ILE A 158 -0.31 4.29 14.11
CA ILE A 158 -0.35 5.39 15.10
C ILE A 158 -1.66 6.19 14.95
N VAL A 159 -2.06 6.49 13.71
CA VAL A 159 -3.32 7.23 13.44
C VAL A 159 -4.54 6.41 13.81
N ILE A 160 -4.55 5.09 13.58
CA ILE A 160 -5.66 4.21 13.95
C ILE A 160 -5.80 4.11 15.46
N CYS A 161 -4.70 3.92 16.18
CA CYS A 161 -4.74 3.63 17.61
C CYS A 161 -4.81 4.90 18.50
N ARG A 162 -4.71 6.10 17.91
CA ARG A 162 -4.92 7.45 18.52
C ARG A 162 -4.49 7.59 19.99
N GLN A 163 -5.44 7.48 20.92
CA GLN A 163 -5.29 7.82 22.34
C GLN A 163 -4.90 6.63 23.21
N ASP A 164 -5.12 5.40 22.73
CA ASP A 164 -4.93 4.20 23.55
C ASP A 164 -3.48 3.68 23.50
N VAL A 165 -2.69 4.06 22.49
CA VAL A 165 -1.29 3.60 22.34
C VAL A 165 -0.38 4.06 23.47
N VAL A 166 -0.67 5.23 24.05
CA VAL A 166 0.16 5.83 25.12
C VAL A 166 -0.04 5.10 26.45
N LYS A 167 -1.14 4.36 26.63
CA LYS A 167 -1.30 3.48 27.79
C LYS A 167 -0.35 2.29 27.63
N LYS A 168 0.53 2.07 28.62
CA LYS A 168 1.53 0.98 28.62
C LYS A 168 0.95 -0.40 28.25
N SER A 169 -0.31 -0.68 28.61
CA SER A 169 -1.01 -1.94 28.28
C SER A 169 -1.17 -2.20 26.78
N ASN A 170 -1.11 -1.17 25.94
CA ASN A 170 -1.47 -1.24 24.52
C ASN A 170 -0.27 -1.20 23.57
N ILE A 171 0.94 -0.98 24.09
CA ILE A 171 2.19 -0.97 23.31
C ILE A 171 2.46 -2.37 22.70
N LEU A 172 2.24 -3.44 23.48
CA LEU A 172 2.41 -4.81 22.97
C LEU A 172 1.45 -5.10 21.81
N MET A 173 0.18 -4.72 21.98
CA MET A 173 -0.86 -4.89 20.97
C MET A 173 -0.52 -4.13 19.69
N PHE A 174 0.01 -2.91 19.82
CA PHE A 174 0.51 -2.13 18.69
C PHE A 174 1.60 -2.88 17.91
N PHE A 175 2.61 -3.45 18.59
CA PHE A 175 3.66 -4.22 17.92
C PHE A 175 3.14 -5.50 17.26
N LEU A 176 2.14 -6.17 17.85
CA LEU A 176 1.49 -7.33 17.24
C LEU A 176 0.80 -6.95 15.93
N TRP A 177 0.02 -5.87 15.92
CA TRP A 177 -0.63 -5.37 14.71
C TRP A 177 0.37 -5.00 13.63
N ILE A 178 1.48 -4.36 14.01
CA ILE A 178 2.54 -4.01 13.08
C ILE A 178 3.27 -5.24 12.54
N ALA A 179 3.53 -6.25 13.37
CA ALA A 179 4.10 -7.51 12.92
C ALA A 179 3.21 -8.16 11.87
N VAL A 180 1.90 -8.22 12.10
CA VAL A 180 0.93 -8.75 11.14
C VAL A 180 0.94 -7.94 9.84
N ALA A 181 0.94 -6.61 9.92
CA ALA A 181 0.98 -5.75 8.74
C ALA A 181 2.26 -5.96 7.91
N TYR A 182 3.42 -6.04 8.56
CA TYR A 182 4.68 -6.32 7.86
C TYR A 182 4.78 -7.74 7.32
N LEU A 183 4.16 -8.73 7.98
CA LEU A 183 4.06 -10.09 7.44
C LEU A 183 3.23 -10.11 6.16
N ILE A 184 2.06 -9.46 6.15
CA ILE A 184 1.22 -9.31 4.95
C ILE A 184 2.01 -8.60 3.85
N PHE A 185 2.67 -7.49 4.18
CA PHE A 185 3.50 -6.75 3.24
C PHE A 185 4.62 -7.62 2.65
N ALA A 186 5.40 -8.28 3.50
CA ALA A 186 6.48 -9.15 3.08
C ALA A 186 5.95 -10.31 2.21
N MET A 187 4.84 -10.94 2.57
CA MET A 187 4.23 -12.03 1.78
C MET A 187 3.69 -11.57 0.42
N SER A 188 3.16 -10.35 0.33
CA SER A 188 2.58 -9.81 -0.90
C SER A 188 3.59 -9.58 -2.03
N LEU A 189 4.88 -9.43 -1.69
CA LEU A 189 5.93 -9.11 -2.64
C LEU A 189 6.84 -10.31 -2.95
N PRO A 190 7.29 -10.46 -4.21
CA PRO A 190 8.31 -11.44 -4.56
C PRO A 190 9.66 -11.10 -3.92
N ILE A 191 10.48 -12.12 -3.67
CA ILE A 191 11.73 -12.01 -2.90
C ILE A 191 12.73 -11.03 -3.53
N TYR A 192 12.87 -11.02 -4.86
CA TYR A 192 13.77 -10.08 -5.53
C TYR A 192 13.38 -8.60 -5.31
N ILE A 193 12.09 -8.29 -5.19
CA ILE A 193 11.63 -6.91 -4.87
C ILE A 193 11.94 -6.56 -3.42
N LEU A 194 11.81 -7.51 -2.50
CA LEU A 194 12.16 -7.31 -1.09
C LEU A 194 13.65 -7.01 -0.92
N ARG A 195 14.54 -7.70 -1.65
CA ARG A 195 15.99 -7.38 -1.64
C ARG A 195 16.26 -5.93 -2.03
N LYS A 196 15.57 -5.44 -3.06
CA LYS A 196 15.67 -4.04 -3.50
C LYS A 196 15.21 -3.07 -2.40
N ILE A 197 14.12 -3.41 -1.71
CA ILE A 197 13.65 -2.62 -0.57
C ILE A 197 14.70 -2.61 0.54
N THR A 198 15.25 -3.76 0.94
CA THR A 198 16.28 -3.84 2.00
C THR A 198 17.50 -2.99 1.69
N ASN A 199 18.01 -3.02 0.46
CA ASN A 199 19.15 -2.18 0.06
C ASN A 199 18.83 -0.67 0.20
N ASN A 200 17.61 -0.27 -0.16
CA ASN A 200 17.16 1.12 0.02
C ASN A 200 16.89 1.47 1.49
N ILE A 201 16.42 0.51 2.30
CA ILE A 201 16.13 0.70 3.72
C ILE A 201 17.39 1.11 4.48
N ILE A 202 18.55 0.51 4.21
CA ILE A 202 19.77 0.78 4.99
C ILE A 202 20.14 2.27 4.95
N LEU A 203 20.10 2.89 3.77
CA LEU A 203 20.44 4.30 3.62
C LEU A 203 19.32 5.19 4.19
N LEU A 204 18.07 4.84 3.92
CA LEU A 204 16.93 5.68 4.29
C LEU A 204 16.53 5.53 5.77
N SER A 205 16.88 4.43 6.43
CA SER A 205 16.66 4.21 7.87
C SER A 205 17.51 5.15 8.71
N ILE A 206 18.73 5.47 8.26
CA ILE A 206 19.61 6.47 8.89
C ILE A 206 18.96 7.87 8.81
N PHE A 207 18.43 8.23 7.64
CA PHE A 207 17.71 9.51 7.51
C PHE A 207 16.47 9.55 8.39
N ILE A 208 15.70 8.45 8.42
CA ILE A 208 14.48 8.35 9.23
C ILE A 208 14.78 8.41 10.73
N SER A 209 15.85 7.77 11.21
CA SER A 209 16.21 7.80 12.62
C SER A 209 16.65 9.20 13.10
N VAL A 210 17.05 10.08 12.18
CA VAL A 210 17.35 11.49 12.48
C VAL A 210 16.11 12.37 12.32
N ILE A 211 15.37 12.21 11.21
CA ILE A 211 14.22 13.06 10.88
C ILE A 211 13.06 12.85 11.86
N ILE A 212 12.74 11.60 12.22
CA ILE A 212 11.58 11.33 13.08
C ILE A 212 11.74 11.97 14.46
N PRO A 213 12.87 11.82 15.18
CA PRO A 213 13.06 12.53 16.45
C PRO A 213 12.98 14.04 16.31
N ILE A 214 13.53 14.63 15.24
CA ILE A 214 13.43 16.08 15.01
C ILE A 214 11.97 16.52 14.84
N VAL A 215 11.21 15.79 14.03
CA VAL A 215 9.79 16.08 13.79
C VAL A 215 8.98 15.91 15.08
N PHE A 216 9.10 14.78 15.76
CA PHE A 216 8.28 14.46 16.93
C PHE A 216 8.69 15.27 18.17
N ASN A 217 9.97 15.31 18.51
CA ASN A 217 10.42 15.86 19.78
C ASN A 217 10.69 17.37 19.74
N HIS A 218 10.92 17.95 18.56
CA HIS A 218 11.20 19.38 18.44
C HIS A 218 10.08 20.13 17.70
N LEU A 219 9.80 19.78 16.44
CA LEU A 219 8.87 20.54 15.62
C LEU A 219 7.42 20.42 16.11
N LEU A 220 6.94 19.19 16.36
CA LEU A 220 5.57 18.95 16.80
C LEU A 220 5.32 19.45 18.23
N VAL A 221 6.25 19.23 19.17
CA VAL A 221 6.15 19.77 20.53
C VAL A 221 5.99 21.29 20.47
N LYS A 222 6.88 21.98 19.73
CA LYS A 222 6.82 23.45 19.60
C LYS A 222 5.50 23.92 19.00
N TYR A 223 5.07 23.31 17.90
CA TYR A 223 3.82 23.66 17.22
C TYR A 223 2.60 23.46 18.13
N ILE A 224 2.52 22.33 18.83
CA ILE A 224 1.42 22.04 19.76
C ILE A 224 1.42 23.03 20.92
N MET A 225 2.58 23.37 21.48
CA MET A 225 2.67 24.34 22.57
C MET A 225 2.29 25.76 22.12
N GLU A 226 2.68 26.19 20.92
CA GLU A 226 2.23 27.47 20.34
C GLU A 226 0.71 27.49 20.17
N TYR A 227 0.12 26.40 19.65
CA TYR A 227 -1.33 26.27 19.50
C TYR A 227 -2.07 26.28 20.84
N ILE A 228 -1.58 25.55 21.85
CA ILE A 228 -2.15 25.55 23.20
C ILE A 228 -2.07 26.95 23.81
N ASN A 229 -0.91 27.62 23.72
CA ASN A 229 -0.73 28.95 24.29
C ASN A 229 -1.63 29.99 23.65
N GLN A 230 -1.86 29.92 22.32
CA GLN A 230 -2.84 30.76 21.63
C GLN A 230 -4.26 30.46 22.11
N SER A 231 -4.63 29.18 22.23
CA SER A 231 -5.97 28.74 22.67
C SER A 231 -6.26 29.02 24.15
N ARG A 232 -5.21 29.19 24.96
CA ARG A 232 -5.31 29.43 26.41
C ARG A 232 -5.68 30.86 26.80
N SER A 233 -5.66 31.77 25.82
CA SER A 233 -6.25 33.11 25.98
C SER A 233 -7.76 33.05 26.22
N ASP A 234 -8.40 31.92 25.94
CA ASP A 234 -9.79 31.63 26.31
C ASP A 234 -9.87 30.91 27.68
N ILE A 235 -10.64 31.50 28.60
CA ILE A 235 -10.82 31.16 30.03
C ILE A 235 -11.23 29.69 30.33
N ASP A 236 -11.58 28.90 29.33
CA ASP A 236 -12.29 27.61 29.49
C ASP A 236 -11.42 26.43 29.95
N ILE A 237 -10.10 26.44 29.69
CA ILE A 237 -9.17 25.39 30.15
C ILE A 237 -9.08 25.38 31.69
N TYR A 238 -9.17 26.56 32.32
CA TYR A 238 -9.16 26.71 33.77
C TYR A 238 -10.43 26.16 34.43
N LYS A 239 -11.60 26.39 33.82
CA LYS A 239 -12.88 25.84 34.30
C LYS A 239 -12.88 24.31 34.28
N GLN A 240 -12.28 23.70 33.24
CA GLN A 240 -12.13 22.25 33.15
C GLN A 240 -11.21 21.69 34.24
N MET A 241 -10.07 22.34 34.53
CA MET A 241 -9.17 21.88 35.61
C MET A 241 -9.80 21.96 37.00
N ILE A 242 -10.55 23.03 37.29
CA ILE A 242 -11.28 23.18 38.57
C ILE A 242 -12.31 22.05 38.72
N HIS A 243 -13.00 21.68 37.63
CA HIS A 243 -13.95 20.56 37.62
C HIS A 243 -13.29 19.19 37.74
N GLN A 244 -12.16 18.97 37.06
CA GLN A 244 -11.47 17.68 37.03
C GLN A 244 -10.75 17.37 38.35
N TYR A 245 -10.16 18.39 39.00
CA TYR A 245 -9.34 18.22 40.19
C TYR A 245 -10.00 18.71 41.49
N LYS A 246 -11.26 19.16 41.44
CA LYS A 246 -12.04 19.63 42.60
C LYS A 246 -11.30 20.66 43.47
N ILE A 247 -10.58 21.58 42.81
CA ILE A 247 -9.78 22.60 43.51
C ILE A 247 -10.74 23.52 44.28
N PRO A 248 -10.54 23.76 45.59
CA PRO A 248 -11.36 24.69 46.37
C PRO A 248 -11.43 26.08 45.74
N LYS A 249 -12.64 26.66 45.64
CA LYS A 249 -12.86 28.00 45.06
C LYS A 249 -11.98 29.09 45.69
N ALA A 250 -11.74 29.01 47.00
CA ALA A 250 -10.87 29.96 47.71
C ALA A 250 -9.42 29.97 47.18
N ILE A 251 -8.90 28.81 46.75
CA ILE A 251 -7.56 28.70 46.16
C ILE A 251 -7.55 29.26 44.75
N VAL A 252 -8.60 29.00 43.96
CA VAL A 252 -8.76 29.56 42.62
C VAL A 252 -8.80 31.09 42.67
N ASP A 253 -9.61 31.65 43.56
CA ASP A 253 -9.76 33.10 43.72
C ASP A 253 -8.45 33.77 44.18
N TYR A 254 -7.68 33.09 45.03
CA TYR A 254 -6.35 33.55 45.46
C TYR A 254 -5.33 33.58 44.31
N ILE A 255 -5.38 32.58 43.42
CA ILE A 255 -4.53 32.51 42.22
C ILE A 255 -4.88 33.65 41.25
N TYR A 256 -6.16 34.00 41.08
CA TYR A 256 -6.57 35.09 40.19
C TYR A 256 -6.28 36.48 40.73
N LYS A 257 -6.40 36.69 42.05
CA LYS A 257 -6.23 38.02 42.66
C LYS A 257 -4.79 38.49 42.74
N THR A 258 -3.81 37.58 42.67
CA THR A 258 -2.40 37.91 42.82
C THR A 258 -1.66 37.67 41.50
N PRO A 259 -1.17 38.72 40.80
CA PRO A 259 -0.51 38.57 39.50
C PRO A 259 0.69 37.61 39.50
N GLU A 260 1.45 37.59 40.59
CA GLU A 260 2.61 36.71 40.75
C GLU A 260 2.23 35.23 40.89
N THR A 261 1.19 34.92 41.67
CA THR A 261 0.72 33.53 41.85
C THR A 261 0.06 33.02 40.58
N PHE A 262 -0.66 33.87 39.84
CA PHE A 262 -1.18 33.56 38.51
C PHE A 262 -0.06 33.21 37.52
N LYS A 263 1.01 34.01 37.48
CA LYS A 263 2.18 33.77 36.62
C LYS A 263 2.90 32.47 36.99
N MET A 264 3.10 32.22 38.29
CA MET A 264 3.71 30.97 38.77
C MET A 264 2.86 29.75 38.41
N PHE A 265 1.55 29.82 38.60
CA PHE A 265 0.62 28.75 38.28
C PHE A 265 0.56 28.45 36.77
N ASN A 266 0.51 29.49 35.93
CA ASN A 266 0.61 29.32 34.47
C ASN A 266 1.91 28.61 34.07
N THR A 267 3.05 29.01 34.65
CA THR A 267 4.35 28.39 34.38
C THR A 267 4.38 26.91 34.77
N ILE A 268 3.73 26.54 35.87
CA ILE A 268 3.63 25.14 36.30
C ILE A 268 2.82 24.32 35.30
N ILE A 269 1.68 24.84 34.85
CA ILE A 269 0.85 24.16 33.85
C ILE A 269 1.56 24.09 32.50
N ASP A 270 2.26 25.14 32.07
CA ASP A 270 3.02 25.13 30.81
C ASP A 270 4.10 24.06 30.86
N LYS A 271 4.85 23.96 31.97
CA LYS A 271 5.83 22.89 32.16
C LYS A 271 5.19 21.51 32.17
N TRP A 272 4.06 21.35 32.87
CA TRP A 272 3.37 20.07 32.94
C TRP A 272 2.84 19.62 31.58
N THR A 273 2.13 20.50 30.85
CA THR A 273 1.61 20.24 29.50
C THR A 273 2.73 19.99 28.49
N THR A 274 3.84 20.74 28.56
CA THR A 274 5.02 20.51 27.72
C THR A 274 5.63 19.14 28.00
N ASN A 275 5.74 18.74 29.27
CA ASN A 275 6.28 17.44 29.64
C ASN A 275 5.37 16.29 29.19
N GLU A 276 4.06 16.44 29.35
CA GLU A 276 3.09 15.43 28.94
C GLU A 276 3.06 15.26 27.41
N THR A 277 3.01 16.36 26.66
CA THR A 277 3.08 16.35 25.19
C THR A 277 4.40 15.75 24.68
N SER A 278 5.53 16.13 25.29
CA SER A 278 6.84 15.57 24.95
C SER A 278 6.92 14.08 25.25
N SER A 279 6.32 13.61 26.35
CA SER A 279 6.25 12.18 26.70
C SER A 279 5.42 11.38 25.70
N ILE A 280 4.26 11.90 25.29
CA ILE A 280 3.38 11.28 24.28
C ILE A 280 4.11 11.18 22.94
N LEU A 281 4.69 12.29 22.47
CA LEU A 281 5.41 12.34 21.19
C LEU A 281 6.69 11.51 21.22
N GLY A 282 7.40 11.49 22.35
CA GLY A 282 8.55 10.61 22.56
C GLY A 282 8.17 9.13 22.47
N THR A 283 7.01 8.75 23.03
CA THR A 283 6.46 7.40 22.88
C THR A 283 6.13 7.09 21.44
N MET A 284 5.44 7.99 20.72
CA MET A 284 5.14 7.81 19.30
C MET A 284 6.40 7.68 18.43
N ASN A 285 7.43 8.47 18.73
CA ASN A 285 8.74 8.39 18.08
C ASN A 285 9.37 7.00 18.31
N PHE A 286 9.44 6.55 19.57
CA PHE A 286 9.95 5.22 19.91
C PHE A 286 9.21 4.11 19.16
N LEU A 287 7.88 4.19 19.10
CA LEU A 287 7.04 3.21 18.41
C LEU A 287 7.29 3.21 16.91
N CYS A 288 7.38 4.38 16.27
CA CYS A 288 7.75 4.52 14.85
C CYS A 288 9.08 3.83 14.54
N ILE A 289 10.14 4.20 15.24
CA ILE A 289 11.50 3.69 15.00
C ILE A 289 11.57 2.18 15.23
N SER A 290 11.02 1.71 16.36
CA SER A 290 10.98 0.29 16.70
C SER A 290 10.20 -0.53 15.67
N SER A 291 9.12 0.03 15.12
CA SER A 291 8.32 -0.61 14.09
C SER A 291 9.09 -0.81 12.80
N TYR A 292 9.94 0.13 12.38
CA TYR A 292 10.80 -0.08 11.22
C TYR A 292 11.81 -1.20 11.46
N SER A 293 12.42 -1.25 12.65
CA SER A 293 13.31 -2.34 13.01
C SER A 293 12.60 -3.70 12.91
N LEU A 294 11.37 -3.80 13.44
CA LEU A 294 10.54 -5.00 13.35
C LEU A 294 10.21 -5.38 11.90
N GLY A 295 9.84 -4.41 11.06
CA GLY A 295 9.60 -4.65 9.64
C GLY A 295 10.85 -5.13 8.89
N SER A 296 12.01 -4.55 9.19
CA SER A 296 13.30 -4.97 8.62
C SER A 296 13.63 -6.40 9.00
N PHE A 297 13.42 -6.76 10.27
CA PHE A 297 13.59 -8.13 10.77
C PHE A 297 12.71 -9.13 10.00
N ILE A 298 11.41 -8.85 9.85
CA ILE A 298 10.46 -9.72 9.13
C ILE A 298 10.87 -9.91 7.66
N ILE A 299 11.26 -8.83 6.98
CA ILE A 299 11.72 -8.89 5.60
C ILE A 299 12.98 -9.74 5.49
N ASN A 300 13.96 -9.52 6.37
CA ASN A 300 15.22 -10.25 6.38
C ASN A 300 15.04 -11.75 6.66
N MET A 301 14.07 -12.12 7.52
CA MET A 301 13.70 -13.53 7.73
C MET A 301 13.22 -14.18 6.42
N LYS A 302 12.35 -13.52 5.66
CA LYS A 302 11.89 -14.02 4.36
C LYS A 302 13.05 -14.12 3.35
N LEU A 303 13.98 -13.17 3.35
CA LEU A 303 15.17 -13.22 2.49
C LEU A 303 16.07 -14.41 2.83
N LYS A 304 16.35 -14.66 4.12
CA LYS A 304 17.13 -15.81 4.59
C LYS A 304 16.50 -17.15 4.19
N LEU A 305 15.17 -17.27 4.30
CA LEU A 305 14.45 -18.46 3.82
C LEU A 305 14.61 -18.63 2.30
N GLY A 306 14.58 -17.54 1.54
CA GLY A 306 14.89 -17.53 0.11
C GLY A 306 16.31 -18.02 -0.19
N ASP A 307 17.32 -17.52 0.52
CA ASP A 307 18.71 -17.96 0.35
C ASP A 307 18.89 -19.45 0.65
N SER A 308 18.26 -19.96 1.71
CA SER A 308 18.30 -21.40 2.03
C SER A 308 17.72 -22.23 0.89
N LYS A 309 16.57 -21.83 0.36
CA LYS A 309 15.94 -22.50 -0.79
C LYS A 309 16.79 -22.41 -2.06
N ALA A 310 17.46 -21.28 -2.30
CA ALA A 310 18.38 -21.14 -3.43
C ALA A 310 19.59 -22.08 -3.30
N LYS A 311 20.12 -22.25 -2.09
CA LYS A 311 21.23 -23.18 -1.80
C LYS A 311 20.87 -24.62 -2.14
N GLU A 312 19.67 -25.05 -1.75
CA GLU A 312 19.14 -26.38 -2.06
C GLU A 312 19.05 -26.60 -3.58
N ILE A 313 18.38 -25.69 -4.30
CA ILE A 313 18.24 -25.76 -5.77
C ILE A 313 19.59 -25.75 -6.47
N TYR A 314 20.54 -24.93 -6.00
CA TYR A 314 21.88 -24.86 -6.56
C TYR A 314 22.66 -26.17 -6.39
N SER A 315 22.52 -26.82 -5.22
CA SER A 315 23.15 -28.12 -4.99
C SER A 315 22.57 -29.21 -5.89
N GLU A 316 21.26 -29.18 -6.16
CA GLU A 316 20.63 -30.09 -7.13
C GLU A 316 21.14 -29.86 -8.55
N LEU A 317 21.31 -28.59 -8.96
CA LEU A 317 21.84 -28.25 -10.29
C LEU A 317 23.24 -28.84 -10.50
N ILE A 318 24.14 -28.70 -9.51
CA ILE A 318 25.49 -29.28 -9.57
C ILE A 318 25.44 -30.81 -9.62
N ALA A 319 24.53 -31.45 -8.87
CA ALA A 319 24.38 -32.90 -8.91
C ALA A 319 23.83 -33.41 -10.26
N GLN A 320 22.92 -32.66 -10.88
CA GLN A 320 22.36 -32.97 -12.20
C GLN A 320 23.40 -32.81 -13.32
N GLU A 321 24.27 -31.82 -13.22
CA GLU A 321 25.38 -31.63 -14.17
C GLU A 321 26.30 -32.86 -14.23
N LYS A 322 26.53 -33.51 -13.07
CA LYS A 322 27.36 -34.73 -12.98
C LYS A 322 26.70 -35.99 -13.54
N THR A 323 25.38 -36.01 -13.72
CA THR A 323 24.62 -37.23 -14.08
C THR A 323 24.15 -37.26 -15.54
N SER A 324 24.55 -36.29 -16.37
CA SER A 324 24.35 -36.24 -17.84
C SER A 324 22.93 -36.50 -18.37
N LYS A 325 21.91 -36.40 -17.50
CA LYS A 325 20.48 -36.48 -17.87
C LYS A 325 19.83 -35.16 -17.52
N SER A 326 19.74 -34.24 -18.47
CA SER A 326 19.02 -33.00 -18.22
C SER A 326 18.31 -32.49 -19.47
N ASP A 327 16.99 -32.34 -19.37
CA ASP A 327 16.19 -31.55 -20.31
C ASP A 327 16.51 -30.05 -20.13
N ASP A 328 16.87 -29.37 -21.23
CA ASP A 328 17.21 -27.95 -21.29
C ASP A 328 16.14 -27.07 -20.62
N SER A 329 14.86 -27.40 -20.81
CA SER A 329 13.72 -26.65 -20.26
C SER A 329 13.66 -26.74 -18.73
N GLN A 330 13.83 -27.96 -18.19
CA GLN A 330 13.81 -28.20 -16.75
C GLN A 330 15.01 -27.54 -16.06
N THR A 331 16.19 -27.64 -16.68
CA THR A 331 17.44 -27.02 -16.19
C THR A 331 17.32 -25.50 -16.13
N TYR A 332 16.81 -24.86 -17.20
CA TYR A 332 16.58 -23.42 -17.22
C TYR A 332 15.57 -22.99 -16.12
N SER A 333 14.49 -23.75 -15.92
CA SER A 333 13.52 -23.45 -14.86
C SER A 333 14.15 -23.49 -13.47
N LYS A 334 15.03 -24.46 -13.19
CA LYS A 334 15.76 -24.55 -11.92
C LYS A 334 16.76 -23.42 -11.74
N ILE A 335 17.53 -23.09 -12.79
CA ILE A 335 18.45 -21.94 -12.79
C ILE A 335 17.70 -20.65 -12.47
N ARG A 336 16.61 -20.40 -13.18
CA ARG A 336 15.75 -19.23 -12.97
C ARG A 336 15.21 -19.17 -11.54
N ASP A 337 14.76 -20.30 -11.01
CA ASP A 337 14.26 -20.39 -9.63
C ASP A 337 15.36 -20.13 -8.61
N CYS A 338 16.55 -20.69 -8.81
CA CYS A 338 17.72 -20.44 -7.98
C CYS A 338 18.04 -18.93 -7.90
N ILE A 339 18.07 -18.24 -9.05
CA ILE A 339 18.35 -16.80 -9.12
C ILE A 339 17.20 -15.99 -8.52
N PHE A 340 15.95 -16.37 -8.78
CA PHE A 340 14.77 -15.72 -8.21
C PHE A 340 14.79 -15.70 -6.68
N TYR A 341 15.24 -16.80 -6.06
CA TYR A 341 15.32 -16.91 -4.61
C TYR A 341 16.61 -16.32 -4.04
N GLY A 342 17.76 -16.58 -4.69
CA GLY A 342 19.11 -16.28 -4.18
C GLY A 342 19.68 -14.91 -4.59
N GLY A 343 19.14 -14.27 -5.63
CA GLY A 343 19.60 -12.96 -6.11
C GLY A 343 21.02 -12.99 -6.71
N GLU A 344 21.73 -11.86 -6.62
CA GLU A 344 22.98 -11.67 -7.38
C GLU A 344 24.12 -12.59 -6.94
N SER A 345 24.15 -13.04 -5.69
CA SER A 345 25.16 -13.99 -5.22
C SER A 345 25.12 -15.31 -5.99
N TYR A 346 23.94 -15.79 -6.35
CA TYR A 346 23.76 -17.01 -7.14
C TYR A 346 23.78 -16.74 -8.64
N LYS A 347 23.27 -15.57 -9.07
CA LYS A 347 23.32 -15.16 -10.47
C LYS A 347 24.75 -15.15 -11.01
N ASN A 348 25.69 -14.55 -10.28
CA ASN A 348 27.08 -14.47 -10.70
C ASN A 348 27.68 -15.88 -10.87
N ARG A 349 27.52 -16.74 -9.86
CA ARG A 349 28.00 -18.13 -9.91
C ARG A 349 27.44 -18.94 -11.08
N ILE A 350 26.18 -18.72 -11.44
CA ILE A 350 25.54 -19.41 -12.56
C ILE A 350 26.02 -18.86 -13.91
N ILE A 351 26.14 -17.53 -14.03
CA ILE A 351 26.57 -16.85 -15.27
C ILE A 351 28.05 -17.12 -15.56
N ASP A 352 28.86 -17.43 -14.55
CA ASP A 352 30.26 -17.82 -14.71
C ASP A 352 30.42 -19.19 -15.38
N ASN A 353 29.41 -20.06 -15.33
CA ASN A 353 29.40 -21.32 -16.08
C ASN A 353 28.90 -21.08 -17.52
N LEU A 354 29.78 -21.34 -18.50
CA LEU A 354 29.49 -21.14 -19.93
C LEU A 354 28.26 -21.90 -20.41
N LYS A 355 28.07 -23.16 -19.99
CA LYS A 355 26.93 -24.00 -20.39
C LYS A 355 25.60 -23.39 -19.95
N TYR A 356 25.54 -22.88 -18.72
CA TYR A 356 24.34 -22.23 -18.21
C TYR A 356 24.10 -20.88 -18.88
N ARG A 357 25.16 -20.12 -19.15
CA ARG A 357 25.06 -18.85 -19.89
C ARG A 357 24.46 -19.05 -21.28
N GLU A 358 25.01 -19.98 -22.06
CA GLU A 358 24.51 -20.28 -23.41
C GLU A 358 23.04 -20.76 -23.40
N LEU A 359 22.68 -21.60 -22.42
CA LEU A 359 21.29 -22.04 -22.24
C LEU A 359 20.34 -20.87 -21.94
N ILE A 360 20.74 -19.97 -21.03
CA ILE A 360 19.95 -18.78 -20.67
C ILE A 360 19.75 -17.90 -21.91
N ASP A 361 20.84 -17.62 -22.64
CA ASP A 361 20.79 -16.75 -23.81
C ASP A 361 19.92 -17.37 -24.91
N LYS A 362 20.07 -18.68 -25.19
CA LYS A 362 19.23 -19.42 -26.14
C LYS A 362 17.73 -19.33 -25.79
N VAL A 363 17.37 -19.51 -24.52
CA VAL A 363 15.97 -19.51 -24.07
C VAL A 363 15.39 -18.09 -23.99
N GLU A 364 16.18 -17.10 -23.58
CA GLU A 364 15.70 -15.72 -23.38
C GLU A 364 15.77 -14.85 -24.63
N PHE A 365 16.62 -15.16 -25.62
CA PHE A 365 16.73 -14.40 -26.87
C PHE A 365 15.39 -14.31 -27.62
N SER A 366 14.58 -15.37 -27.57
CA SER A 366 13.27 -15.43 -28.23
C SER A 366 12.14 -14.73 -27.45
N LYS A 367 12.40 -14.26 -26.21
CA LYS A 367 11.37 -13.69 -25.35
C LYS A 367 11.28 -12.17 -25.50
N THR A 368 10.05 -11.67 -25.63
CA THR A 368 9.78 -10.23 -25.63
C THR A 368 10.03 -9.61 -24.26
N LYS A 369 10.94 -8.63 -24.22
CA LYS A 369 11.24 -7.80 -23.06
C LYS A 369 10.26 -6.62 -22.96
N HIS A 370 9.75 -6.36 -21.77
CA HIS A 370 8.80 -5.27 -21.52
C HIS A 370 9.45 -4.12 -20.75
N THR A 371 9.22 -2.90 -21.21
CA THR A 371 9.65 -1.67 -20.54
C THR A 371 8.60 -1.18 -19.54
N ILE A 372 9.04 -0.71 -18.38
CA ILE A 372 8.15 -0.13 -17.37
C ILE A 372 7.54 1.18 -17.90
N ARG A 373 6.21 1.23 -18.01
CA ARG A 373 5.49 2.51 -18.14
C ARG A 373 5.40 3.18 -16.77
N HIS A 374 5.79 4.44 -16.73
CA HIS A 374 5.74 5.29 -15.54
C HIS A 374 4.58 6.26 -15.64
N ASN A 375 3.91 6.52 -14.51
CA ASN A 375 2.85 7.53 -14.43
C ASN A 375 3.45 8.93 -14.61
N CYS A 376 2.62 9.91 -14.99
CA CYS A 376 3.03 11.29 -15.28
C CYS A 376 3.90 11.90 -14.17
N PHE A 377 3.50 11.72 -12.90
CA PHE A 377 4.25 12.21 -11.74
C PHE A 377 5.65 11.59 -11.62
N ILE A 378 5.81 10.29 -11.86
CA ILE A 378 7.12 9.62 -11.82
C ILE A 378 8.00 10.10 -12.98
N ASN A 379 7.43 10.36 -14.15
CA ASN A 379 8.17 10.95 -15.27
C ASN A 379 8.68 12.35 -14.93
N LEU A 380 7.88 13.13 -14.19
CA LEU A 380 8.27 14.47 -13.74
C LEU A 380 9.42 14.40 -12.74
N LEU A 381 9.34 13.52 -11.74
CA LEU A 381 10.45 13.25 -10.80
C LEU A 381 11.71 12.73 -11.50
N LYS A 382 11.58 11.85 -12.50
CA LYS A 382 12.72 11.39 -13.30
C LYS A 382 13.37 12.51 -14.09
N LYS A 383 12.58 13.41 -14.68
CA LYS A 383 13.11 14.60 -15.37
C LYS A 383 13.88 15.47 -14.39
N LEU A 384 13.33 15.71 -13.19
CA LEU A 384 13.99 16.46 -12.13
C LEU A 384 15.29 15.79 -11.70
N TRP A 385 15.27 14.48 -11.45
CA TRP A 385 16.47 13.72 -11.07
C TRP A 385 17.54 13.72 -12.14
N ASN A 386 17.17 13.50 -13.40
CA ASN A 386 18.11 13.55 -14.53
C ASN A 386 18.70 14.95 -14.67
N TRP A 387 17.90 16.00 -14.46
CA TRP A 387 18.41 17.38 -14.45
C TRP A 387 19.42 17.61 -13.33
N ILE A 388 19.11 17.17 -12.10
CA ILE A 388 20.04 17.25 -10.95
C ILE A 388 21.33 16.47 -11.25
N ASN A 389 21.21 15.23 -11.73
CA ASN A 389 22.34 14.36 -12.01
C ASN A 389 23.24 14.90 -13.13
N ASN A 390 22.65 15.46 -14.18
CA ASN A 390 23.40 16.13 -15.25
C ASN A 390 24.15 17.36 -14.72
N ARG A 391 23.53 18.11 -13.81
CA ARG A 391 24.17 19.27 -13.18
C ARG A 391 25.30 18.86 -12.25
N LEU A 392 25.13 17.80 -11.45
CA LEU A 392 26.19 17.24 -10.62
C LEU A 392 27.35 16.67 -11.46
N ARG A 393 27.06 16.00 -12.58
CA ARG A 393 28.09 15.51 -13.50
C ARG A 393 28.86 16.62 -14.20
N SER A 394 28.26 17.80 -14.38
CA SER A 394 28.97 18.95 -14.94
C SER A 394 29.89 19.64 -13.92
N TRP A 395 29.83 19.25 -12.64
CA TRP A 395 30.67 19.80 -11.56
C TRP A 395 31.87 18.89 -11.21
N ILE A 396 31.86 17.65 -11.71
CA ILE A 396 32.99 16.70 -11.69
C ILE A 396 33.69 16.84 -13.03
#